data_AF-A0A2M8AXP6-F1
#
_entry.id   AF-A0A2M8AXP6-F1
#
_cell.length_a   1.000
_cell.length_b   1.000
_cell.length_c   1.000
_cell.angle_alpha   90.00
_cell.angle_beta   90.00
_cell.angle_gamma   90.00
#
_symmetry.space_group_name_H-M   'P 1'
#
loop_
_entity.id
_entity.type
_entity.pdbx_description
1 polymer ?
#
loop_
_entity_poly.entity_id
_entity_poly.type
_entity_poly.pdbx_seq_one_letter_code
_entity_poly.pdbx_strand_id
1 'polypeptide(L)'
;MNRLGTIGKVLQLKENREEEIECEVRALRNAVNADQTRLGILESNYMDTLETFNRKQREGGLAPHEMGIYYSYFFHLDREMEEKKAEIARVLTELDARQGDLVEAHMETRVVESLKDRRSREYEREDARRELKEMDFISSTRRVGQ
;
A
#
# COMPACT_ATOMS: atom_id res chain seq x y z
N MET A 1 -23.41 1.76 28.17
CA MET A 1 -22.57 2.13 27.01
C MET A 1 -23.29 1.74 25.73
N ASN A 2 -23.43 2.67 24.79
CA ASN A 2 -24.13 2.43 23.52
C ASN A 2 -23.27 1.51 22.62
N ARG A 3 -23.68 0.24 22.43
CA ARG A 3 -22.90 -0.78 21.71
C ARG A 3 -22.63 -0.39 20.25
N LEU A 4 -23.57 0.32 19.61
CA LEU A 4 -23.40 0.89 18.27
C LEU A 4 -22.28 1.92 18.22
N GLY A 5 -22.19 2.80 19.22
CA GLY A 5 -21.11 3.77 19.34
C GLY A 5 -19.74 3.13 19.58
N THR A 6 -19.70 1.95 20.20
CA THR A 6 -18.44 1.21 20.41
C THR A 6 -17.96 0.58 19.10
N ILE A 7 -18.85 -0.06 18.34
CA ILE A 7 -18.52 -0.62 17.02
C ILE A 7 -18.10 0.49 16.05
N GLY A 8 -18.76 1.65 16.08
CA GLY A 8 -18.36 2.80 15.26
C GLY A 8 -16.94 3.29 15.55
N LYS A 9 -16.52 3.32 16.83
CA LYS A 9 -15.14 3.66 17.19
C LYS A 9 -14.13 2.62 16.72
N VAL A 10 -14.48 1.34 16.81
CA VAL A 10 -13.62 0.24 16.32
C VAL A 10 -13.46 0.35 14.80
N LEU A 11 -14.54 0.64 14.07
CA LEU A 11 -14.49 0.86 12.64
C LEU A 11 -13.55 2.01 12.28
N GLN A 12 -13.69 3.15 12.94
CA GLN A 12 -12.82 4.30 12.71
C GLN A 12 -11.34 3.98 12.97
N LEU A 13 -11.05 3.20 14.01
CA LEU A 13 -9.67 2.77 14.28
C LEU A 13 -9.12 1.84 13.18
N LYS A 14 -9.97 1.01 12.58
CA LYS A 14 -9.59 0.12 11.47
C LYS A 14 -9.39 0.92 10.17
N GLU A 15 -10.29 1.84 9.85
CA GLU A 15 -10.16 2.76 8.71
C GLU A 15 -8.86 3.58 8.80
N ASN A 16 -8.58 4.19 9.95
CA ASN A 16 -7.33 4.93 10.15
C ASN A 16 -6.09 4.04 9.95
N ARG A 17 -6.14 2.79 10.43
CA ARG A 17 -5.02 1.86 10.27
C ARG A 17 -4.81 1.45 8.81
N GLU A 18 -5.90 1.28 8.06
CA GLU A 18 -5.87 1.01 6.63
C GLU A 18 -5.23 2.18 5.88
N GLU A 19 -5.64 3.42 6.16
CA GLU A 19 -5.06 4.64 5.59
C GLU A 19 -3.55 4.78 5.87
N GLU A 20 -3.10 4.43 7.09
CA GLU A 20 -1.68 4.41 7.44
C GLU A 20 -0.90 3.44 6.56
N ILE A 21 -1.41 2.21 6.41
CA ILE A 21 -0.77 1.17 5.58
C ILE A 21 -0.78 1.59 4.10
N GLU A 22 -1.86 2.19 3.60
CA GLU A 22 -1.90 2.72 2.24
C GLU A 22 -0.83 3.79 1.99
N CYS A 23 -0.60 4.67 2.96
CA CYS A 23 0.46 5.67 2.89
C CYS A 23 1.84 5.01 2.85
N GLU A 24 2.09 3.99 3.67
CA GLU A 24 3.33 3.20 3.65
C GLU A 24 3.55 2.53 2.28
N VAL A 25 2.54 1.85 1.75
CA VAL A 25 2.58 1.20 0.42
C VAL A 25 2.89 2.21 -0.68
N ARG A 26 2.27 3.40 -0.63
CA ARG A 26 2.52 4.47 -1.60
C ARG A 26 3.95 4.99 -1.51
N ALA A 27 4.47 5.19 -0.31
CA ALA A 27 5.85 5.63 -0.10
C ALA A 27 6.85 4.60 -0.65
N LEU A 28 6.64 3.31 -0.38
CA LEU A 28 7.47 2.23 -0.90
C LEU A 28 7.43 2.14 -2.43
N ARG A 29 6.26 2.27 -3.06
CA ARG A 29 6.14 2.33 -4.53
C ARG A 29 6.93 3.49 -5.12
N ASN A 30 6.84 4.68 -4.51
CA ASN A 30 7.58 5.84 -4.96
C ASN A 30 9.10 5.62 -4.84
N ALA A 31 9.56 4.99 -3.76
CA ALA A 31 10.97 4.63 -3.57
C ALA A 31 11.46 3.66 -4.65
N VAL A 32 10.71 2.58 -4.90
CA VAL A 32 11.03 1.61 -5.98
C VAL A 32 11.13 2.30 -7.34
N ASN A 33 10.16 3.15 -7.69
CA ASN A 33 10.18 3.87 -8.97
C ASN A 33 11.38 4.80 -9.09
N ALA A 34 11.75 5.48 -8.01
CA ALA A 34 12.92 6.35 -7.98
C ALA A 34 14.22 5.56 -8.18
N ASP A 35 14.38 4.42 -7.50
CA ASP A 35 15.57 3.59 -7.66
C ASP A 35 15.63 2.87 -9.00
N GLN A 36 14.50 2.43 -9.57
CA GLN A 36 14.44 1.93 -10.94
C GLN A 36 14.86 2.98 -11.96
N THR A 37 14.44 4.24 -11.76
CA THR A 37 14.87 5.35 -12.62
C THR A 37 16.39 5.57 -12.54
N ARG A 38 16.96 5.52 -11.32
CA ARG A 38 18.42 5.63 -11.11
C ARG A 38 19.17 4.47 -11.75
N LEU A 39 18.67 3.24 -11.61
CA LEU A 39 19.25 2.06 -12.25
C LEU A 39 19.25 2.22 -13.77
N GLY A 40 18.16 2.69 -14.37
CA GLY A 40 18.10 2.96 -15.81
C GLY A 40 19.11 4.02 -16.28
N ILE A 41 19.38 5.05 -15.46
CA ILE A 41 20.44 6.02 -15.74
C ILE A 41 21.82 5.37 -15.71
N LEU A 42 22.10 4.52 -14.72
CA LEU A 42 23.37 3.78 -14.64
C LEU A 42 23.56 2.83 -15.83
N GLU A 43 22.51 2.12 -16.22
CA GLU A 43 22.52 1.24 -17.39
C GLU A 43 22.77 2.03 -18.69
N SER A 44 22.12 3.19 -18.86
CA SER A 44 22.37 4.08 -20.00
C SER A 44 23.83 4.55 -20.02
N ASN A 45 24.34 5.04 -18.89
CA ASN A 45 25.73 5.51 -18.79
C ASN A 45 26.74 4.39 -19.10
N TYR A 46 26.46 3.17 -18.64
CA TYR A 46 27.26 2.00 -18.94
C TYR A 46 27.30 1.72 -20.45
N MET A 47 26.13 1.72 -21.10
CA MET A 47 26.01 1.48 -22.54
C MET A 47 26.69 2.57 -23.37
N ASP A 48 26.50 3.85 -23.03
CA ASP A 48 27.14 4.98 -23.72
C ASP A 48 28.67 4.94 -23.60
N THR A 49 29.15 4.56 -22.42
CA THR A 49 30.58 4.40 -22.16
C THR A 49 31.16 3.20 -22.91
N LEU A 50 30.42 2.09 -22.96
CA LEU A 50 30.78 0.89 -23.71
C LEU A 50 30.85 1.16 -25.22
N GLU A 51 29.91 1.92 -25.76
CA GLU A 51 29.94 2.34 -27.17
C GLU A 51 31.18 3.20 -27.45
N THR A 52 31.45 4.18 -26.58
CA THR A 52 32.62 5.07 -26.69
C THR A 52 33.93 4.28 -26.62
N PHE A 53 34.03 3.32 -25.70
CA PHE A 53 35.17 2.42 -25.56
C PHE A 53 35.39 1.60 -26.84
N ASN A 54 34.33 0.93 -27.32
CA ASN A 54 34.38 0.09 -28.51
C ASN A 54 34.77 0.88 -29.77
N ARG A 55 34.28 2.11 -29.91
CA ARG A 55 34.67 3.02 -31.00
C ARG A 55 36.17 3.33 -30.96
N LYS A 56 36.67 3.82 -29.82
CA LYS A 56 38.09 4.15 -29.64
C LYS A 56 39.02 2.95 -29.83
N GLN A 57 38.56 1.76 -29.44
CA GLN A 57 39.34 0.52 -29.58
C GLN A 57 39.47 0.13 -31.05
N ARG A 58 38.40 0.22 -31.84
CA ARG A 58 38.42 -0.06 -33.29
C ARG A 58 39.26 0.93 -34.07
N GLU A 59 39.27 2.19 -33.64
CA GLU A 59 40.08 3.26 -34.24
C GLU A 59 41.57 3.15 -33.87
N GLY A 60 41.96 2.18 -33.02
CA GLY A 60 43.34 2.00 -32.56
C GLY A 60 43.84 3.13 -31.65
N GLY A 61 42.93 3.99 -31.17
CA GLY A 61 43.25 5.20 -30.42
C GLY A 61 43.31 5.01 -28.91
N LEU A 62 43.27 3.78 -28.39
CA LEU A 62 43.22 3.47 -26.96
C LEU A 62 44.60 3.02 -26.46
N ALA A 63 45.25 3.87 -25.68
CA ALA A 63 46.50 3.51 -25.02
C ALA A 63 46.23 2.51 -23.87
N PRO A 64 47.21 1.65 -23.49
CA PRO A 64 47.01 0.64 -22.44
C PRO A 64 46.56 1.21 -21.09
N HIS A 65 47.03 2.42 -20.71
CA HIS A 65 46.61 3.07 -19.47
C HIS A 65 45.16 3.54 -19.52
N GLU A 66 44.68 4.00 -20.67
CA GLU A 66 43.28 4.39 -20.88
C GLU A 66 42.35 3.17 -20.81
N MET A 67 42.78 2.01 -21.33
CA MET A 67 42.04 0.76 -21.16
C MET A 67 41.84 0.44 -19.67
N GLY A 68 42.89 0.60 -18.85
CA GLY A 68 42.81 0.41 -17.40
C GLY A 68 41.77 1.33 -16.73
N ILE A 69 41.68 2.59 -17.17
CA ILE A 69 40.68 3.55 -16.68
C ILE A 69 39.25 3.08 -17.03
N TYR A 70 39.01 2.66 -18.28
CA TYR A 70 37.71 2.14 -18.70
C TYR A 70 37.29 0.90 -17.91
N TYR A 71 38.19 -0.08 -17.74
CA TYR A 71 37.87 -1.28 -16.97
C TYR A 71 37.58 -0.97 -15.50
N SER A 72 38.35 -0.07 -14.87
CA SER A 72 38.06 0.38 -13.51
C SER A 72 36.69 1.03 -13.43
N TYR A 73 36.35 1.88 -14.40
CA TYR A 73 35.06 2.56 -14.44
C TYR A 73 33.88 1.60 -14.66
N PHE A 74 34.00 0.65 -15.61
CA PHE A 74 32.99 -0.39 -15.81
C PHE A 74 32.80 -1.25 -14.56
N PHE A 75 33.89 -1.63 -13.87
CA PHE A 75 33.80 -2.36 -12.61
C PHE A 75 33.05 -1.57 -11.53
N HIS A 76 33.28 -0.26 -11.42
CA HIS A 76 32.55 0.59 -10.49
C HIS A 76 31.06 0.70 -10.84
N LEU A 77 30.73 0.94 -12.11
CA LEU A 77 29.34 0.99 -12.56
C LEU A 77 28.61 -0.33 -12.36
N ASP A 78 29.23 -1.45 -12.69
CA ASP A 78 28.65 -2.78 -12.53
C ASP A 78 28.34 -3.06 -11.07
N ARG A 79 29.29 -2.75 -10.17
CA ARG A 79 29.07 -2.86 -8.74
C ARG A 79 27.93 -1.95 -8.25
N GLU A 80 27.88 -0.71 -8.70
CA GLU A 80 26.81 0.23 -8.31
C GLU A 80 25.43 -0.24 -8.81
N MET A 81 25.36 -0.78 -10.03
CA MET A 81 24.13 -1.38 -10.57
C MET A 81 23.69 -2.59 -9.75
N GLU A 82 24.60 -3.48 -9.37
CA GLU A 82 24.27 -4.65 -8.54
C GLU A 82 23.82 -4.25 -7.13
N GLU A 83 24.47 -3.27 -6.51
CA GLU A 83 24.05 -2.71 -5.23
C GLU A 83 22.63 -2.11 -5.34
N LYS A 84 22.33 -1.38 -6.42
CA LYS A 84 21.01 -0.81 -6.68
C LYS A 84 19.93 -1.86 -6.95
N LYS A 85 20.24 -2.92 -7.71
CA LYS A 85 19.32 -4.05 -7.94
C LYS A 85 18.99 -4.77 -6.64
N ALA A 86 19.98 -4.98 -5.77
CA ALA A 86 19.77 -5.59 -4.46
C ALA A 86 18.88 -4.72 -3.56
N GLU A 87 19.08 -3.40 -3.57
CA GLU A 87 18.22 -2.44 -2.86
C GLU A 87 16.77 -2.50 -3.37
N ILE A 88 16.57 -2.44 -4.69
CA ILE A 88 15.24 -2.56 -5.31
C ILE A 88 14.56 -3.87 -4.91
N ALA A 89 15.28 -5.00 -4.97
CA ALA A 89 14.73 -6.31 -4.58
C ALA A 89 14.28 -6.34 -3.11
N ARG A 90 15.06 -5.73 -2.21
CA ARG A 90 14.69 -5.61 -0.79
C ARG A 90 13.42 -4.79 -0.62
N VAL A 91 13.34 -3.61 -1.24
CA VAL A 91 12.18 -2.73 -1.11
C VAL A 91 10.94 -3.34 -1.77
N LEU A 92 11.08 -4.09 -2.88
CA LEU A 92 9.99 -4.84 -3.49
C LEU A 92 9.45 -5.93 -2.57
N THR A 93 10.33 -6.63 -1.85
CA THR A 93 9.91 -7.64 -0.86
C THR A 93 9.12 -7.00 0.28
N GLU A 94 9.57 -5.84 0.76
CA GLU A 94 8.85 -5.07 1.78
C GLU A 94 7.50 -4.55 1.26
N LEU A 95 7.47 -4.05 0.02
CA LEU A 95 6.25 -3.59 -0.63
C LEU A 95 5.21 -4.72 -0.77
N ASP A 96 5.64 -5.93 -1.15
CA ASP A 96 4.76 -7.09 -1.25
C ASP A 96 4.15 -7.47 0.11
N ALA A 97 4.98 -7.50 1.16
CA ALA A 97 4.52 -7.74 2.52
C ALA A 97 3.48 -6.68 2.96
N ARG A 98 3.75 -5.40 2.70
CA ARG A 98 2.82 -4.31 3.05
C ARG A 98 1.53 -4.30 2.23
N GLN A 99 1.58 -4.77 0.99
CA GLN A 99 0.36 -5.00 0.20
C GLN A 99 -0.48 -6.14 0.79
N GLY A 100 0.17 -7.19 1.30
CA GLY A 100 -0.49 -8.23 2.09
C GLY A 100 -1.20 -7.67 3.32
N ASP A 101 -0.48 -6.87 4.12
CA ASP A 101 -1.04 -6.20 5.31
C ASP A 101 -2.25 -5.32 4.96
N LEU A 102 -2.19 -4.60 3.83
CA LEU A 102 -3.28 -3.74 3.38
C LEU A 102 -4.54 -4.55 3.03
N VAL A 103 -4.37 -5.68 2.34
CA VAL A 103 -5.48 -6.57 2.01
C VAL A 103 -6.12 -7.13 3.28
N GLU A 104 -5.31 -7.54 4.26
CA GLU A 104 -5.82 -8.01 5.55
C GLU A 104 -6.58 -6.91 6.29
N ALA A 105 -6.02 -5.70 6.37
CA ALA A 105 -6.66 -4.54 7.00
C ALA A 105 -8.02 -4.25 6.35
N HIS A 106 -8.10 -4.20 5.02
CA HIS A 106 -9.35 -3.99 4.30
C HIS A 106 -10.38 -5.11 4.57
N MET A 107 -9.95 -6.37 4.69
CA MET A 107 -10.84 -7.46 5.07
C MET A 107 -11.39 -7.29 6.48
N GLU A 108 -10.54 -6.91 7.45
CA GLU A 108 -10.94 -6.65 8.83
C GLU A 108 -11.93 -5.47 8.92
N THR A 109 -11.65 -4.35 8.23
CA THR A 109 -12.53 -3.19 8.14
C THR A 109 -13.92 -3.63 7.68
N ARG A 110 -13.99 -4.38 6.57
CA ARG A 110 -15.25 -4.86 5.99
C ARG A 110 -16.05 -5.77 6.91
N VAL A 111 -15.38 -6.59 7.74
CA VAL A 111 -16.03 -7.41 8.75
C VAL A 111 -16.69 -6.53 9.81
N VAL A 112 -15.99 -5.50 10.29
CA VAL A 112 -16.52 -4.57 11.30
C VAL A 112 -17.68 -3.74 10.74
N GLU A 113 -17.60 -3.29 9.49
CA GLU A 113 -18.72 -2.64 8.79
C GLU A 113 -19.95 -3.53 8.74
N SER A 114 -19.76 -4.80 8.34
CA SER A 114 -20.86 -5.78 8.27
C SER A 114 -21.51 -6.01 9.63
N LEU A 115 -20.71 -6.03 10.71
CA LEU A 115 -21.21 -6.13 12.08
C LEU A 115 -21.99 -4.89 12.51
N LYS A 116 -21.50 -3.69 12.16
CA LYS A 116 -22.18 -2.41 12.40
C LYS A 116 -23.54 -2.39 11.72
N ASP A 117 -23.59 -2.73 10.44
CA ASP A 117 -24.82 -2.74 9.64
C ASP A 117 -25.86 -3.72 10.19
N ARG A 118 -25.41 -4.94 10.52
CA ARG A 118 -26.28 -5.93 11.14
C ARG A 118 -26.86 -5.40 12.46
N ARG A 119 -26.03 -4.77 13.28
CA ARG A 119 -26.47 -4.24 14.57
C ARG A 119 -27.42 -3.06 14.44
N SER A 120 -27.19 -2.18 13.47
CA SER A 120 -28.11 -1.08 13.15
C SER A 120 -29.49 -1.61 12.74
N ARG A 121 -29.53 -2.60 11.84
CA ARG A 121 -30.79 -3.24 11.42
C ARG A 121 -31.52 -3.94 12.57
N GLU A 122 -30.78 -4.58 13.48
CA GLU A 122 -31.37 -5.18 14.69
C GLU A 122 -32.00 -4.09 15.57
N TYR A 123 -31.30 -2.97 15.78
CA TYR A 123 -31.80 -1.86 16.57
C TYR A 123 -33.08 -1.25 15.97
N GLU A 124 -33.09 -0.97 14.66
CA GLU A 124 -34.27 -0.46 13.95
C GLU A 124 -35.48 -1.39 14.08
N ARG A 125 -35.27 -2.71 13.97
CA ARG A 125 -36.35 -3.70 14.16
C ARG A 125 -36.87 -3.74 15.58
N GLU A 126 -35.99 -3.61 16.57
CA GLU A 126 -36.38 -3.55 17.99
C GLU A 126 -37.16 -2.28 18.31
N ASP A 127 -36.81 -1.17 17.68
CA ASP A 127 -37.48 0.12 17.85
C ASP A 127 -38.88 0.09 17.22
N ALA A 128 -38.99 -0.34 15.96
CA ALA A 128 -40.28 -0.48 15.27
C ALA A 128 -41.23 -1.44 16.02
N ARG A 129 -40.70 -2.52 16.62
CA ARG A 129 -41.49 -3.43 17.47
C ARG A 129 -41.96 -2.79 18.77
N ARG A 130 -41.17 -1.86 19.35
CA ARG A 130 -41.57 -1.12 20.54
C ARG A 130 -42.66 -0.11 20.21
N GLU A 131 -42.48 0.67 19.15
CA GLU A 131 -43.48 1.62 18.66
C GLU A 131 -44.82 0.95 18.38
N LEU A 132 -44.81 -0.21 17.71
CA LEU A 132 -46.04 -0.95 17.39
C LEU A 132 -46.76 -1.44 18.65
N LYS A 133 -46.02 -1.95 19.66
CA LYS A 133 -46.60 -2.34 20.95
C LYS A 133 -47.18 -1.16 21.72
N GLU A 134 -46.53 0.01 21.67
CA GLU A 134 -47.05 1.23 22.29
C GLU A 134 -48.34 1.69 21.60
N MET A 135 -48.40 1.65 20.27
CA MET A 135 -49.62 1.97 19.52
C MET A 135 -50.77 1.01 19.84
N ASP A 136 -50.50 -0.29 19.95
CA ASP A 136 -51.50 -1.29 20.33
C ASP A 136 -52.02 -1.07 21.77
N PHE A 137 -51.13 -0.70 22.69
CA PHE A 137 -51.49 -0.38 24.07
C PHE A 137 -52.38 0.87 24.16
N ILE A 138 -52.04 1.94 23.43
CA ILE A 138 -52.85 3.16 23.35
C ILE A 138 -54.22 2.87 22.72
N SER A 139 -54.25 2.03 21.69
CA SER A 139 -55.49 1.66 20.99
C SER A 139 -56.42 0.81 21.86
N SER A 140 -55.87 -0.10 22.66
CA SER A 140 -56.64 -0.95 23.58
C SER A 140 -57.14 -0.17 24.80
N THR A 141 -56.33 0.71 25.39
CA THR A 141 -56.75 1.54 26.53
C THR A 141 -57.85 2.55 26.16
N ARG A 142 -57.86 3.10 24.94
CA ARG A 142 -58.97 3.95 24.46
C ARG A 142 -60.29 3.21 24.25
N ARG A 143 -60.27 1.91 23.94
CA ARG A 143 -61.49 1.10 23.75
C ARG A 143 -62.15 0.63 25.04
N VAL A 144 -61.43 0.60 26.15
CA VAL A 144 -61.95 0.14 27.46
C VAL A 144 -62.57 1.29 28.28
N GLY A 145 -62.34 2.54 27.88
CA GLY A 145 -62.89 3.74 28.53
C GLY A 145 -64.19 4.30 27.91
N GLN A 146 -64.86 3.56 27.01
CA GLN A 146 -66.18 3.89 26.45
C GLN A 146 -67.23 2.89 26.92
#